data_AF-A0A929UYG3-F1
#
_entry.id   AF-A0A929UYG3-F1
#
_cell.length_a   1.000
_cell.length_b   1.000
_cell.length_c   1.000
_cell.angle_alpha   90.00
_cell.angle_beta   90.00
_cell.angle_gamma   90.00
#
_symmetry.space_group_name_H-M   'P 1'
#
loop_
_entity.id
_entity.type
_entity.pdbx_description
1 polymer ?
#
loop_
_entity_poly.entity_id
_entity_poly.type
_entity_poly.pdbx_seq_one_letter_code
_entity_poly.pdbx_strand_id
1 'polypeptide(L)'
;MPLRYWDSIRKAEAIIAAANHDGDSDSTAAITGNIVGARVGYKNIPDYYKDNIELKDVILEPADDMAKNMPLKKIDDKHLEPTDEWLNKYLYLEKKD
;
A
#
# COMPACT_ATOMS: atom_id res chain seq x y z
N MET A 1 30.97 -5.80 14.72
CA MET A 1 29.83 -5.26 15.46
C MET A 1 28.88 -4.57 14.47
N PRO A 2 27.83 -5.22 13.96
CA PRO A 2 26.74 -4.52 13.28
C PRO A 2 25.41 -4.75 14.04
N LEU A 3 24.37 -3.96 13.74
CA LEU A 3 22.96 -4.12 14.21
C LEU A 3 22.55 -3.40 15.50
N ARG A 4 22.44 -2.06 15.49
CA ARG A 4 21.56 -1.33 16.45
C ARG A 4 20.94 -0.04 15.92
N TYR A 5 21.47 0.57 14.86
CA TYR A 5 20.98 1.88 14.39
C TYR A 5 19.59 1.80 13.73
N TRP A 6 19.25 0.67 13.11
CA TRP A 6 18.00 0.50 12.35
C TRP A 6 16.80 0.09 13.20
N ASP A 7 17.02 -0.47 14.40
CA ASP A 7 15.92 -0.89 15.28
C ASP A 7 15.34 0.28 16.09
N SER A 8 16.05 1.42 16.16
CA SER A 8 15.72 2.53 17.07
C SER A 8 15.18 3.79 16.41
N ILE A 9 15.24 3.96 15.08
CA ILE A 9 14.42 4.99 14.43
C ILE A 9 13.00 4.46 14.58
N ARG A 10 12.25 4.98 15.55
CA ARG A 10 10.90 4.51 15.81
C ARG A 10 10.15 4.59 14.49
N LYS A 11 9.39 3.55 14.14
CA LYS A 11 8.71 3.43 12.83
C LYS A 11 7.95 4.72 12.45
N ALA A 12 7.40 5.41 13.46
CA ALA A 12 6.78 6.72 13.36
C ALA A 12 7.78 7.89 13.16
N GLU A 13 8.95 7.86 13.80
CA GLU A 13 10.00 8.89 13.66
C GLU A 13 10.51 9.02 12.23
N ALA A 14 10.60 7.93 11.47
CA ALA A 14 10.99 7.99 10.05
C ALA A 14 9.98 8.81 9.23
N ILE A 15 8.68 8.57 9.44
CA ILE A 15 7.60 9.30 8.75
C ILE A 15 7.54 10.75 9.24
N ILE A 16 7.66 10.98 10.56
CA ILE A 16 7.67 12.34 11.14
C ILE A 16 8.84 13.16 10.59
N ALA A 17 10.04 12.58 10.49
CA ALA A 17 11.20 13.26 9.94
C ALA A 17 11.01 13.58 8.44
N ALA A 18 10.42 12.66 7.67
CA ALA A 18 10.09 12.86 6.27
C ALA A 18 8.97 13.91 6.06
N ALA A 19 8.04 14.04 6.99
CA ALA A 19 6.94 15.01 6.90
C ALA A 19 7.31 16.43 7.39
N ASN A 20 8.27 16.54 8.31
CA ASN A 20 8.58 17.80 9.01
C ASN A 20 9.82 18.52 8.46
N HIS A 21 10.12 18.41 7.17
CA HIS A 21 11.21 19.17 6.53
C HIS A 21 10.67 20.23 5.56
N ASP A 22 11.43 21.32 5.36
CA ASP A 22 11.08 22.48 4.51
C ASP A 22 11.19 22.24 2.99
N GLY A 23 11.08 20.98 2.56
CA GLY A 23 11.17 20.58 1.17
C GLY A 23 9.86 20.00 0.65
N ASP A 24 9.94 19.09 -0.32
CA ASP A 24 8.81 18.32 -0.86
C ASP A 24 8.42 17.18 0.11
N SER A 25 7.96 17.58 1.30
CA SER A 25 7.76 16.68 2.43
C SER A 25 6.54 15.77 2.29
N ASP A 26 5.55 16.16 1.50
CA ASP A 26 4.41 15.32 1.13
C ASP A 26 4.86 14.09 0.32
N SER A 27 5.60 14.30 -0.77
CA SER A 27 6.16 13.23 -1.60
C SER A 27 7.13 12.35 -0.80
N THR A 28 7.98 12.98 0.03
CA THR A 28 8.98 12.27 0.83
C THR A 28 8.33 11.43 1.92
N ALA A 29 7.31 11.96 2.62
CA ALA A 29 6.54 11.22 3.61
C ALA A 29 5.72 10.08 2.98
N ALA A 30 5.14 10.28 1.79
CA ALA A 30 4.40 9.24 1.08
C ALA A 30 5.30 8.05 0.70
N ILE A 31 6.47 8.32 0.09
CA ILE A 31 7.43 7.27 -0.26
C ILE A 31 7.96 6.57 1.00
N THR A 32 8.31 7.33 2.03
CA THR A 32 8.75 6.78 3.31
C THR A 32 7.67 5.90 3.93
N GLY A 33 6.41 6.34 3.90
CA GLY A 33 5.24 5.60 4.36
C GLY A 33 5.07 4.26 3.63
N ASN A 34 5.22 4.24 2.31
CA ASN A 34 5.17 3.00 1.51
C ASN A 34 6.27 2.01 1.93
N ILE A 35 7.51 2.47 2.08
CA ILE A 35 8.66 1.61 2.45
C ILE A 35 8.50 1.07 3.87
N VAL A 36 8.20 1.95 4.82
CA VAL A 36 8.02 1.56 6.24
C VAL A 36 6.80 0.65 6.37
N GLY A 37 5.69 1.00 5.72
CA GLY A 37 4.44 0.22 5.71
C GLY A 37 4.63 -1.19 5.17
N ALA A 38 5.32 -1.34 4.04
CA ALA A 38 5.66 -2.65 3.47
C ALA A 38 6.55 -3.48 4.41
N ARG A 39 7.50 -2.84 5.12
CA ARG A 39 8.39 -3.52 6.07
C ARG A 39 7.67 -3.96 7.35
N VAL A 40 6.77 -3.15 7.88
CA VAL A 40 6.15 -3.41 9.20
C VAL A 40 4.80 -4.11 9.09
N GLY A 41 4.13 -4.00 7.95
CA GLY A 41 2.77 -4.50 7.74
C GLY A 41 1.70 -3.62 8.40
N TYR A 42 0.53 -3.55 7.77
CA TYR A 42 -0.59 -2.68 8.19
C TYR A 42 -0.99 -2.83 9.66
N LYS A 43 -1.02 -4.07 10.17
CA LYS A 43 -1.39 -4.39 11.57
C LYS A 43 -0.45 -3.76 12.60
N ASN A 44 0.80 -3.46 12.24
CA ASN A 44 1.78 -2.88 13.14
C ASN A 44 1.87 -1.34 13.05
N ILE A 45 1.04 -0.72 12.21
CA ILE A 45 0.87 0.75 12.17
C ILE A 45 -0.10 1.14 13.31
N PRO A 46 0.25 2.10 14.18
CA PRO A 46 -0.64 2.58 15.24
C PRO A 46 -2.00 3.08 14.71
N ASP A 47 -3.09 2.76 15.42
CA ASP A 47 -4.47 3.09 14.98
C ASP A 47 -4.70 4.58 14.76
N TYR A 48 -4.09 5.44 15.58
CA TYR A 48 -4.20 6.88 15.41
C TYR A 48 -3.78 7.38 13.99
N TYR A 49 -2.82 6.72 13.34
CA TYR A 49 -2.40 7.03 11.97
C TYR A 49 -3.36 6.48 10.91
N LYS A 50 -4.22 5.53 11.25
CA LYS A 50 -5.14 4.84 10.34
C LYS A 50 -6.58 5.34 10.46
N ASP A 51 -6.95 5.94 11.58
CA ASP A 51 -8.36 6.24 11.89
C ASP A 51 -8.90 7.44 11.10
N ASN A 52 -8.04 8.41 10.77
CA ASN A 52 -8.45 9.66 10.10
C ASN A 52 -7.92 9.78 8.66
N ILE A 53 -7.59 8.66 8.01
CA ILE A 53 -7.14 8.66 6.62
C ILE A 53 -8.35 8.87 5.71
N GLU A 54 -8.30 9.92 4.90
CA GLU A 54 -9.28 10.15 3.85
C GLU A 54 -9.27 8.99 2.86
N LEU A 55 -10.46 8.55 2.44
CA LEU A 55 -10.63 7.46 1.48
C LEU A 55 -9.97 6.14 1.93
N LYS A 56 -9.82 5.91 3.25
CA LYS A 56 -9.22 4.70 3.82
C LYS A 56 -9.73 3.41 3.17
N ASP A 57 -11.04 3.23 3.08
CA ASP A 57 -11.62 2.00 2.52
C ASP A 57 -11.33 1.86 1.02
N VAL A 58 -11.31 2.97 0.29
CA VAL A 58 -10.95 3.02 -1.14
C VAL A 58 -9.47 2.70 -1.37
N ILE A 59 -8.59 3.00 -0.42
CA ILE A 59 -7.16 2.65 -0.48
C ILE A 59 -6.95 1.19 -0.08
N LEU A 60 -7.66 0.71 0.94
CA LEU A 60 -7.50 -0.64 1.46
C LEU A 60 -8.02 -1.70 0.50
N GLU A 61 -9.13 -1.44 -0.19
CA GLU A 61 -9.70 -2.37 -1.16
C GLU A 61 -8.69 -2.83 -2.25
N PRO A 62 -8.06 -1.94 -3.04
CA PRO A 62 -7.04 -2.35 -4.00
C PRO A 62 -5.79 -2.93 -3.33
N ALA A 63 -5.41 -2.47 -2.13
CA ALA A 63 -4.28 -3.06 -1.42
C ALA A 63 -4.52 -4.53 -1.04
N ASP A 64 -5.70 -4.85 -0.52
CA ASP A 64 -6.10 -6.21 -0.16
C ASP A 64 -6.27 -7.11 -1.38
N ASP A 65 -6.82 -6.57 -2.47
CA ASP A 65 -7.03 -7.31 -3.71
C ASP A 65 -5.71 -7.62 -4.42
N MET A 66 -4.77 -6.67 -4.45
CA MET A 66 -3.42 -6.92 -4.96
C MET A 66 -2.66 -7.93 -4.08
N ALA A 67 -2.86 -7.90 -2.75
CA ALA A 67 -2.24 -8.85 -1.83
C ALA A 67 -2.73 -10.30 -2.02
N LYS A 68 -3.96 -10.51 -2.53
CA LYS A 68 -4.53 -11.83 -2.83
C LYS A 68 -4.11 -12.39 -4.20
N ASN A 69 -3.27 -11.67 -4.94
CA ASN A 69 -2.94 -11.84 -6.36
C ASN A 69 -4.12 -11.54 -7.29
N MET A 70 -3.79 -11.04 -8.47
CA MET A 70 -4.74 -10.84 -9.56
C MET A 70 -5.28 -12.22 -10.01
N PRO A 71 -6.61 -12.42 -10.05
CA PRO A 71 -7.20 -13.65 -10.56
C PRO A 71 -6.98 -13.73 -12.07
N LEU A 72 -6.34 -14.82 -12.50
CA LEU A 72 -6.01 -15.08 -13.91
C LEU A 72 -6.86 -16.23 -14.46
N LYS A 73 -7.30 -16.10 -15.71
CA LYS A 73 -7.88 -17.17 -16.52
C LYS A 73 -6.90 -17.61 -17.61
N LYS A 74 -6.96 -18.89 -17.96
CA LYS A 74 -6.21 -19.43 -19.11
C LYS A 74 -6.96 -19.10 -20.40
N ILE A 75 -6.24 -18.54 -21.36
CA ILE A 75 -6.73 -18.41 -22.75
C ILE A 75 -6.33 -19.67 -23.52
N ASP A 76 -5.09 -20.09 -23.37
CA ASP A 76 -4.50 -21.29 -23.96
C ASP A 76 -3.37 -21.85 -23.07
N ASP A 77 -2.61 -22.82 -23.57
CA ASP A 77 -1.53 -23.48 -22.83
C ASP A 77 -0.35 -22.57 -22.46
N LYS A 78 -0.23 -21.39 -23.08
CA LYS A 78 0.91 -20.47 -22.94
C LYS A 78 0.51 -19.10 -22.40
N HIS A 79 -0.77 -18.74 -22.42
CA HIS A 79 -1.24 -17.39 -22.11
C HIS A 79 -2.26 -17.36 -20.97
N LEU A 80 -2.04 -16.40 -20.06
CA LEU A 80 -2.95 -16.04 -18.98
C LEU A 80 -3.40 -14.59 -19.16
N GLU A 81 -4.66 -14.32 -18.86
CA GLU A 81 -5.20 -12.96 -18.77
C GLU A 81 -5.94 -12.74 -17.45
N PRO A 82 -6.11 -11.48 -17.01
CA PRO A 82 -6.98 -11.19 -15.88
C PRO A 82 -8.41 -11.65 -16.16
N THR A 83 -9.12 -12.09 -15.11
CA THR A 83 -10.56 -12.37 -15.24
C THR A 83 -11.36 -11.12 -15.65
N ASP A 84 -12.49 -11.32 -16.30
CA ASP A 84 -13.37 -10.21 -16.73
C ASP A 84 -13.86 -9.41 -15.52
N GLU A 85 -14.09 -10.05 -14.37
CA GLU A 85 -14.44 -9.38 -13.12
C GLU A 85 -13.33 -8.41 -12.66
N TRP A 86 -12.07 -8.82 -12.74
CA TRP A 86 -10.94 -7.96 -12.39
C TRP A 86 -10.80 -6.79 -13.36
N LEU A 87 -10.95 -7.04 -14.67
CA LEU A 87 -10.91 -6.00 -15.70
C LEU A 87 -12.06 -5.00 -15.52
N ASN A 88 -13.28 -5.48 -15.26
CA ASN A 88 -14.42 -4.62 -15.02
C ASN A 88 -14.24 -3.75 -13.79
N LYS A 89 -13.67 -4.31 -12.71
CA LYS A 89 -13.41 -3.57 -11.47
C LYS A 89 -12.32 -2.51 -11.62
N TYR A 90 -11.20 -2.82 -12.28
CA TYR A 90 -9.99 -1.98 -12.25
C TYR A 90 -9.63 -1.29 -13.57
N LEU A 91 -10.10 -1.80 -14.71
CA LEU A 91 -9.78 -1.25 -16.03
C LEU A 91 -10.98 -0.54 -16.66
N TYR A 92 -12.13 -1.21 -16.73
CA TYR A 92 -13.32 -0.67 -17.39
C TYR A 92 -14.22 0.14 -16.44
N LEU A 93 -14.05 -0.05 -15.13
CA LEU A 93 -14.83 0.63 -14.08
C LEU A 93 -16.35 0.43 -14.25
N GLU A 94 -16.76 -0.75 -14.72
CA GLU A 94 -18.16 -1.11 -14.86
C GLU A 94 -18.73 -1.50 -13.49
N LYS A 95 -19.77 -0.77 -13.04
CA LYS A 95 -20.50 -1.13 -11.83
C LYS A 95 -21.30 -2.40 -12.10
N LYS A 96 -21.19 -3.40 -11.21
CA LYS A 96 -22.23 -4.43 -11.06
C LYS A 96 -23.48 -3.71 -10.54
N ASP A 97 -24.56 -3.75 -11.32
CA ASP A 97 -25.89 -3.30 -10.92
C ASP A 97 -26.42 -4.05 -9.68
#